data_AF-A0A2P6M8L4-F1
#
_entry.id   AF-A0A2P6M8L4-F1
#
_cell.length_a   1.000
_cell.length_b   1.000
_cell.length_c   1.000
_cell.angle_alpha   90.00
_cell.angle_beta   90.00
_cell.angle_gamma   90.00
#
_symmetry.space_group_name_H-M   'P 1'
#
loop_
_entity.id
_entity.type
_entity.pdbx_description
1 polymer ?
#
loop_
_entity_poly.entity_id
_entity_poly.type
_entity_poly.pdbx_seq_one_letter_code
_entity_poly.pdbx_strand_id
1 'polypeptide(L)'
;MVVAPAGASGADATAAPAGREAGEPPLPRLADLGAGERAALPPLKLTMHVFADDAPARFVILDGRRLGEGAMVAEGIVLREIRRDGIVLEASGRVLLVPRP
;
A
#
# COMPACT_ATOMS: atom_id res chain seq x y z
N MET A 1 -41.41 -24.40 -17.65
CA MET A 1 -40.44 -23.31 -17.43
C MET A 1 -40.43 -23.07 -15.92
N VAL A 2 -39.67 -23.85 -15.13
CA VAL A 2 -38.27 -23.58 -14.71
C VAL A 2 -38.19 -22.13 -14.21
N VAL A 3 -38.18 -21.83 -12.90
CA VAL A 3 -37.25 -22.22 -11.83
C VAL A 3 -37.87 -22.00 -10.43
N ALA A 4 -37.38 -22.76 -9.45
CA ALA A 4 -37.54 -22.52 -8.02
C ALA A 4 -36.44 -21.56 -7.49
N PRO A 5 -36.21 -21.46 -6.17
CA PRO A 5 -36.43 -20.29 -5.33
C PRO A 5 -35.14 -19.47 -5.05
N ALA A 6 -35.28 -18.21 -4.66
CA ALA A 6 -34.17 -17.45 -4.08
C ALA A 6 -34.52 -17.11 -2.62
N GLY A 7 -34.00 -17.95 -1.73
CA GLY A 7 -33.98 -17.65 -0.31
C GLY A 7 -32.96 -16.57 0.02
N ALA A 8 -33.27 -15.77 1.01
CA ALA A 8 -32.29 -15.12 1.86
C ALA A 8 -32.95 -14.85 3.21
N SER A 9 -32.99 -15.89 4.05
CA SER A 9 -33.11 -15.70 5.49
C SER A 9 -31.76 -15.18 5.98
N GLY A 10 -31.79 -14.06 6.70
CA GLY A 10 -30.61 -13.46 7.28
C GLY A 10 -29.89 -14.41 8.24
N ALA A 11 -28.60 -14.17 8.40
CA ALA A 11 -27.85 -14.63 9.55
C ALA A 11 -26.69 -13.66 9.81
N ASP A 12 -26.83 -12.98 10.93
CA ASP A 12 -25.78 -12.56 11.84
C ASP A 12 -24.82 -11.44 11.43
N ALA A 13 -25.28 -10.22 11.72
CA ALA A 13 -24.40 -9.11 12.03
C ALA A 13 -23.75 -9.36 13.41
N THR A 14 -22.66 -10.12 13.44
CA THR A 14 -21.65 -9.96 14.48
C THR A 14 -20.67 -8.87 14.02
N ALA A 15 -20.82 -7.69 14.62
CA ALA A 15 -19.89 -6.58 14.47
C ALA A 15 -18.50 -6.96 15.01
N ALA A 16 -17.49 -6.86 14.16
CA ALA A 16 -16.06 -6.83 14.49
C ALA A 16 -15.43 -5.63 13.74
N PRO A 17 -14.38 -5.00 14.29
CA PRO A 17 -14.24 -3.55 14.32
C PRO A 17 -13.98 -2.91 12.95
N ALA A 18 -14.48 -1.68 12.81
CA ALA A 18 -14.16 -0.77 11.72
C ALA A 18 -12.64 -0.63 11.57
N GLY A 19 -12.13 -0.85 10.34
CA GLY A 19 -10.71 -0.79 10.00
C GLY A 19 -10.25 -1.84 8.99
N ARG A 20 -11.15 -2.63 8.40
CA ARG A 20 -10.82 -3.49 7.26
C ARG A 20 -11.24 -2.77 5.98
N GLU A 21 -10.36 -1.93 5.46
CA GLU A 21 -10.46 -1.48 4.07
C GLU A 21 -10.49 -2.74 3.19
N ALA A 22 -11.64 -2.97 2.58
CA ALA A 22 -11.92 -4.15 1.78
C ALA A 22 -11.10 -4.11 0.49
N GLY A 23 -10.35 -5.18 0.20
CA GLY A 23 -10.13 -5.62 -1.18
C GLY A 23 -8.69 -5.73 -1.69
N GLU A 24 -7.68 -5.15 -1.04
CA GLU A 24 -6.30 -5.32 -1.51
C GLU A 24 -5.67 -6.56 -0.84
N PRO A 25 -5.04 -7.49 -1.59
CA PRO A 25 -4.20 -8.51 -0.96
C PRO A 25 -3.17 -7.80 -0.06
N PRO A 26 -2.94 -8.28 1.17
CA PRO A 26 -2.02 -7.64 2.09
C PRO A 26 -0.62 -7.61 1.45
N LEU A 27 -0.21 -6.42 1.03
CA LEU A 27 1.13 -6.21 0.51
C LEU A 27 2.13 -6.49 1.64
N PRO A 28 3.19 -7.27 1.38
CA PRO A 28 4.23 -7.49 2.37
C PRO A 28 4.78 -6.13 2.81
N ARG A 29 4.83 -5.88 4.12
CA ARG A 29 5.36 -4.62 4.64
C ARG A 29 6.87 -4.68 4.58
N LEU A 30 7.51 -3.51 4.57
CA LEU A 30 8.97 -3.42 4.69
C LEU A 30 9.50 -4.15 5.95
N ALA A 31 8.70 -4.20 7.02
CA ALA A 31 9.00 -4.91 8.25
C ALA A 31 9.02 -6.45 8.10
N ASP A 32 8.27 -6.98 7.14
CA ASP A 32 8.13 -8.42 6.88
C ASP A 32 9.28 -8.97 6.00
N LEU A 33 10.07 -8.10 5.38
CA LEU A 33 11.23 -8.50 4.58
C LEU A 33 12.33 -9.14 5.44
N GLY A 34 12.94 -10.21 4.90
CA GLY A 34 14.14 -10.81 5.46
C GLY A 34 15.33 -9.85 5.44
N ALA A 35 16.33 -10.11 6.28
CA ALA A 35 17.50 -9.23 6.43
C ALA A 35 18.24 -8.97 5.10
N GLY A 36 18.33 -9.97 4.21
CA GLY A 36 18.97 -9.83 2.89
C GLY A 36 18.20 -8.92 1.94
N GLU A 37 16.87 -8.99 1.94
CA GLU A 37 16.03 -8.12 1.12
C GLU A 37 16.04 -6.69 1.64
N ARG A 38 15.97 -6.52 2.96
CA ARG A 38 16.10 -5.20 3.59
C ARG A 38 17.48 -4.57 3.36
N ALA A 39 18.55 -5.37 3.29
CA ALA A 39 19.90 -4.91 2.97
C ALA A 39 20.06 -4.50 1.50
N ALA A 40 19.27 -5.06 0.59
CA ALA A 40 19.22 -4.66 -0.82
C ALA A 40 18.45 -3.35 -1.03
N LEU A 41 17.61 -2.96 -0.07
CA LEU A 41 16.92 -1.67 -0.10
C LEU A 41 17.87 -0.57 0.43
N PRO A 42 17.96 0.57 -0.25
CA PRO A 42 18.61 1.75 0.30
C PRO A 42 17.89 2.18 1.59
N PRO A 43 18.49 3.06 2.41
CA PRO A 43 17.73 3.69 3.48
C PRO A 43 16.47 4.31 2.88
N LEU A 44 15.28 3.89 3.31
CA LEU A 44 14.00 4.44 2.86
C LEU A 44 13.49 5.40 3.93
N LYS A 45 14.15 6.55 4.09
CA LYS A 45 13.76 7.52 5.13
C LYS A 45 12.60 8.37 4.63
N LEU A 46 11.39 7.89 4.86
CA LEU A 46 10.16 8.64 4.63
C LEU A 46 10.02 9.71 5.73
N THR A 47 10.32 10.96 5.40
CA THR A 47 10.24 12.07 6.35
C THR A 47 8.94 12.83 6.25
N MET A 48 8.29 12.81 5.09
CA MET A 48 7.01 13.48 4.87
C MET A 48 6.16 12.69 3.90
N HIS A 49 4.88 12.59 4.24
CA HIS A 49 3.86 11.94 3.42
C HIS A 49 2.70 12.91 3.22
N VAL A 50 2.45 13.28 1.97
CA VAL A 50 1.33 14.14 1.60
C VAL A 50 0.41 13.36 0.67
N PHE A 51 -0.73 12.98 1.22
CA PHE A 51 -1.83 12.40 0.47
C PHE A 51 -2.86 13.49 0.14
N ALA A 52 -3.37 13.46 -1.08
CA ALA A 52 -4.44 14.28 -1.60
C ALA A 52 -5.34 13.41 -2.47
N ASP A 53 -6.61 13.77 -2.65
CA ASP A 53 -7.51 12.99 -3.51
C ASP A 53 -7.02 13.01 -4.98
N ASP A 54 -6.51 14.16 -5.45
CA ASP A 54 -5.83 14.32 -6.73
C ASP A 54 -4.43 13.66 -6.74
N ALA A 55 -4.25 12.63 -7.57
CA ALA A 55 -2.96 11.96 -7.78
C ALA A 55 -1.75 12.89 -8.01
N PRO A 56 -1.81 13.95 -8.86
CA PRO A 56 -0.66 14.83 -9.08
C PRO A 56 -0.34 15.73 -7.88
N ALA A 57 -1.28 15.91 -6.94
CA ALA A 57 -1.04 16.65 -5.70
C ALA A 57 -0.40 15.78 -4.60
N ARG A 58 -0.31 14.47 -4.80
CA ARG A 58 0.33 13.53 -3.87
C ARG A 58 1.84 13.56 -4.05
N PHE A 59 2.55 13.65 -2.94
CA PHE A 59 4.00 13.53 -2.94
C PHE A 59 4.52 13.09 -1.58
N VAL A 60 5.73 12.55 -1.60
CA VAL A 60 6.46 12.20 -0.39
C VAL A 60 7.85 12.81 -0.42
N ILE A 61 8.42 12.98 0.77
CA ILE A 61 9.84 13.25 0.91
C ILE A 61 10.50 11.96 1.38
N LEU A 62 11.29 11.37 0.50
CA LEU A 62 12.04 10.14 0.75
C LEU A 62 13.53 10.46 0.59
N ASP A 63 14.31 10.22 1.65
CA ASP A 63 15.75 10.53 1.71
C ASP A 63 16.07 11.99 1.35
N GLY A 64 15.16 12.91 1.72
CA GLY A 64 15.29 14.34 1.42
C GLY A 64 14.93 14.72 -0.02
N ARG A 65 14.51 13.77 -0.86
CA ARG A 65 14.05 14.01 -2.24
C ARG A 65 12.53 14.00 -2.29
N ARG A 66 11.94 14.96 -3.02
CA ARG A 66 10.51 14.97 -3.30
C ARG A 66 10.19 14.01 -4.44
N LEU A 67 9.39 12.99 -4.16
CA LEU A 67 8.99 11.96 -5.11
C LEU A 67 7.46 11.92 -5.21
N GLY A 68 6.97 11.69 -6.43
CA GLY A 68 5.55 11.46 -6.72
C GLY A 68 5.31 10.03 -7.19
N GLU A 69 4.05 9.67 -7.40
CA GLU A 69 3.67 8.39 -7.99
C GLU A 69 4.36 8.18 -9.36
N GLY A 70 4.88 6.97 -9.58
CA GLY A 70 5.69 6.59 -10.74
C GLY A 70 7.17 6.98 -10.66
N ALA A 71 7.60 7.73 -9.65
CA ALA A 71 8.99 8.18 -9.55
C ALA A 71 9.96 7.05 -9.16
N MET A 72 11.16 7.06 -9.75
CA MET A 72 12.24 6.16 -9.34
C MET A 72 12.87 6.65 -8.04
N VAL A 73 12.71 5.85 -6.99
CA VAL A 73 13.29 6.08 -5.66
C VAL A 73 14.80 5.84 -5.72
N ALA A 74 15.18 4.65 -6.21
CA ALA A 74 16.54 4.18 -6.35
C ALA A 74 16.62 3.15 -7.49
N GLU A 75 17.81 2.64 -7.77
CA GLU A 75 18.02 1.62 -8.80
C GLU A 75 17.15 0.38 -8.53
N GLY A 76 16.26 0.05 -9.47
CA GLY A 76 15.33 -1.07 -9.32
C GLY A 76 14.21 -0.85 -8.30
N ILE A 77 14.01 0.39 -7.80
CA ILE A 77 12.94 0.75 -6.86
C ILE A 77 12.11 1.92 -7.38
N VAL A 78 10.81 1.70 -7.51
CA VAL A 78 9.86 2.67 -8.04
C VAL A 78 8.75 2.91 -7.02
N LEU A 79 8.41 4.19 -6.78
CA LEU A 79 7.21 4.56 -6.05
C LEU A 79 6.01 4.31 -6.96
N ARG A 80 5.26 3.24 -6.72
CA ARG A 80 4.09 2.89 -7.54
C ARG A 80 2.90 3.78 -7.22
N GLU A 81 2.62 3.95 -5.93
CA GLU A 81 1.42 4.69 -5.49
C GLU A 81 1.66 5.35 -4.13
N ILE A 82 1.02 6.49 -3.90
CA ILE A 82 0.97 7.16 -2.60
C ILE A 82 -0.45 7.00 -2.08
N ARG A 83 -0.61 6.12 -1.10
CA ARG A 83 -1.90 5.83 -0.48
C ARG A 83 -2.09 6.61 0.80
N ARG A 84 -3.29 6.55 1.38
CA ARG A 84 -3.59 7.21 2.65
C ARG A 84 -2.91 6.52 3.84
N ASP A 85 -2.70 5.21 3.75
CA ASP A 85 -2.06 4.36 4.75
C ASP A 85 -0.53 4.33 4.64
N GLY A 86 0.04 4.78 3.51
CA GLY A 86 1.49 4.82 3.30
C GLY A 86 1.90 5.01 1.85
N ILE A 87 3.06 4.49 1.48
CA ILE A 87 3.52 4.42 0.09
C ILE A 87 3.70 2.99 -0.37
N VAL A 88 3.36 2.76 -1.62
CA VAL A 88 3.57 1.47 -2.29
C VAL A 88 4.83 1.59 -3.14
N LEU A 89 5.84 0.83 -2.79
CA LEU A 89 7.09 0.72 -3.53
C LEU A 89 7.13 -0.59 -4.29
N GLU A 90 7.65 -0.59 -5.50
CA GLU A 90 8.10 -1.81 -6.14
C GLU A 90 9.61 -1.89 -6.05
N ALA A 91 10.13 -2.97 -5.48
CA ALA A 91 11.56 -3.28 -5.45
C ALA A 91 11.79 -4.68 -6.01
N SER A 92 12.66 -4.81 -7.02
CA SER A 92 13.02 -6.10 -7.60
C SER A 92 11.81 -6.95 -8.06
N GLY A 93 10.77 -6.30 -8.59
CA GLY A 93 9.52 -6.95 -9.03
C GLY A 93 8.57 -7.36 -7.90
N ARG A 94 8.83 -6.94 -6.66
CA ARG A 94 7.94 -7.14 -5.50
C ARG A 94 7.34 -5.81 -5.07
N VAL A 95 6.05 -5.84 -4.75
CA VAL A 95 5.32 -4.67 -4.26
C VAL A 95 5.31 -4.69 -2.73
N LEU A 96 5.73 -3.57 -2.14
CA LEU A 96 5.96 -3.39 -0.71
C LEU A 96 5.19 -2.18 -0.22
N LEU A 97 4.52 -2.33 0.91
CA LEU A 97 3.90 -1.20 1.60
C LEU A 97 4.85 -0.65 2.66
N VAL A 98 5.16 0.63 2.57
CA VAL A 98 5.85 1.38 3.63
C VAL A 98 4.82 2.25 4.33
N PRO A 99 4.49 1.97 5.60
CA PRO A 99 3.54 2.78 6.34
C PRO A 99 4.11 4.18 6.55
N ARG A 100 3.21 5.18 6.66
CA ARG A 100 3.62 6.52 7.08
C ARG A 100 4.25 6.48 8.49
N PRO A 101 5.25 7.34 8.78
CA PRO A 101 5.84 7.46 10.11
C PRO A 101 4.85 7.95 11.17
#